data_AF-A0A6J1W2U9-F1
#
_entry.id   AF-A0A6J1W2U9-F1
#
_cell.length_a   1.000
_cell.length_b   1.000
_cell.length_c   1.000
_cell.angle_alpha   90.00
_cell.angle_beta   90.00
_cell.angle_gamma   90.00
#
_symmetry.space_group_name_H-M   'P 1'
#
loop_
_entity.id
_entity.type
_entity.pdbx_description
1 polymer ?
#
loop_
_entity_poly.entity_id
_entity_poly.type
_entity_poly.pdbx_seq_one_letter_code
_entity_poly.pdbx_strand_id
1 'polypeptide(L)'
;MAAARRLSEGSIEAMLLQAEPVERPVLQLITIRPISTGNGPPRYRMLMSDGVNTLSSFMLATQLNPLVDDQSLTANAICQINRFIVNTLKDGRRVVVLMEMEVLQPGHAVPAKIGNPVPYTEGKAPSPAGPLAAALWPCLSTWLNRGRFPAAAAPVFSVDALG
;
A
#
# COMPACT_ATOMS: atom_id res chain seq x y z
N MET A 1 29.92 8.79 7.89
CA MET A 1 29.19 8.72 6.60
C MET A 1 27.99 7.82 6.78
N ALA A 2 26.80 8.36 6.61
CA ALA A 2 25.54 7.61 6.65
C ALA A 2 25.56 6.54 5.53
N ALA A 3 25.67 5.27 5.88
CA ALA A 3 25.48 4.19 4.93
C ALA A 3 24.05 4.27 4.40
N ALA A 4 23.88 4.44 3.09
CA ALA A 4 22.58 4.37 2.45
C ALA A 4 22.00 2.98 2.70
N ARG A 5 21.06 2.88 3.64
CA ARG A 5 20.43 1.61 3.98
C ARG A 5 19.54 1.21 2.81
N ARG A 6 19.69 -0.03 2.33
CA ARG A 6 18.87 -0.55 1.23
C ARG A 6 17.42 -0.65 1.70
N LEU A 7 16.49 -0.17 0.87
CA LEU A 7 15.06 -0.36 1.07
C LEU A 7 14.64 -1.75 0.60
N SER A 8 13.58 -2.28 1.19
CA SER A 8 13.03 -3.60 0.83
C SER A 8 12.13 -3.50 -0.40
N GLU A 9 12.73 -3.39 -1.58
CA GLU A 9 12.02 -3.25 -2.86
C GLU A 9 10.91 -4.29 -3.05
N GLY A 10 9.70 -3.85 -3.44
CA GLY A 10 8.55 -4.73 -3.67
C GLY A 10 7.80 -5.14 -2.39
N SER A 11 8.28 -4.76 -1.21
CA SER A 11 7.63 -5.10 0.06
C SER A 11 6.25 -4.48 0.21
N ILE A 12 5.98 -3.29 -0.35
CA ILE A 12 4.65 -2.67 -0.28
C ILE A 12 3.60 -3.55 -0.96
N GLU A 13 3.92 -4.08 -2.13
CA GLU A 13 3.02 -4.97 -2.87
C GLU A 13 2.81 -6.28 -2.09
N ALA A 14 3.90 -6.89 -1.63
CA ALA A 14 3.83 -8.14 -0.86
C ALA A 14 3.02 -7.99 0.44
N MET A 15 3.17 -6.86 1.16
CA MET A 15 2.37 -6.54 2.35
C MET A 15 0.89 -6.45 2.02
N LEU A 16 0.52 -5.73 0.95
CA LEU A 16 -0.88 -5.55 0.56
C LEU A 16 -1.52 -6.84 0.06
N LEU A 17 -0.78 -7.67 -0.68
CA LEU A 17 -1.24 -8.97 -1.15
C LEU A 17 -1.24 -10.03 -0.04
N GLN A 18 -0.70 -9.72 1.14
CA GLN A 18 -0.46 -10.69 2.22
C GLN A 18 0.31 -11.92 1.71
N ALA A 19 1.24 -11.70 0.77
CA ALA A 19 2.08 -12.75 0.22
C ALA A 19 3.26 -13.01 1.20
N GLU A 20 3.55 -14.28 1.44
CA GLU A 20 4.63 -14.77 2.32
C GLU A 20 6.05 -14.44 1.82
N PRO A 21 7.05 -14.28 2.70
CA PRO A 21 7.01 -13.56 3.97
C PRO A 21 7.70 -12.19 3.82
N VAL A 22 6.99 -11.11 4.18
CA VAL A 22 7.60 -9.78 4.33
C VAL A 22 8.15 -9.64 5.75
N GLU A 23 9.28 -10.30 6.00
CA GLU A 23 9.96 -10.18 7.29
C GLU A 23 10.72 -8.87 7.37
N ARG A 24 10.32 -8.03 8.34
CA ARG A 24 11.04 -6.81 8.72
C ARG A 24 11.36 -5.86 7.55
N PRO A 25 10.37 -5.43 6.75
CA PRO A 25 10.63 -4.58 5.59
C PRO A 25 11.19 -3.23 6.03
N VAL A 26 12.21 -2.78 5.32
CA VAL A 26 12.84 -1.47 5.50
C VAL A 26 12.23 -0.51 4.49
N LEU A 27 11.52 0.49 4.99
CA LEU A 27 10.84 1.50 4.19
C LEU A 27 11.35 2.90 4.53
N GLN A 28 11.28 3.80 3.55
CA GLN A 28 11.50 5.22 3.76
C GLN A 28 10.16 5.92 4.01
N LEU A 29 10.09 6.71 5.09
CA LEU A 29 9.00 7.63 5.34
C LEU A 29 9.19 8.88 4.47
N ILE A 30 8.31 9.11 3.52
CA ILE A 30 8.36 10.31 2.66
C ILE A 30 7.65 11.49 3.33
N THR A 31 6.48 11.24 3.91
CA THR A 31 5.69 12.29 4.55
C THR A 31 4.82 11.69 5.64
N ILE A 32 4.67 12.40 6.75
CA ILE A 32 3.72 12.09 7.81
C ILE A 32 2.78 13.27 8.02
N ARG A 33 1.48 13.01 8.15
CA ARG A 33 0.46 14.04 8.38
C ARG A 33 -0.56 13.58 9.42
N PRO A 34 -0.93 14.44 10.38
CA PRO A 34 -2.00 14.14 11.31
C PRO A 34 -3.34 14.06 10.57
N ILE A 35 -4.19 13.14 11.01
CA ILE A 35 -5.58 12.99 10.61
C ILE A 35 -6.42 13.54 11.77
N SER A 36 -7.37 14.43 11.46
CA SER A 36 -8.32 14.91 12.47
C SER A 36 -9.19 13.74 12.95
N THR A 37 -9.03 13.39 14.23
CA THR A 37 -9.81 12.36 14.89
C THR A 37 -10.53 12.95 16.10
N GLY A 38 -11.56 13.76 15.86
CA GLY A 38 -12.53 14.23 16.86
C GLY A 38 -12.00 14.36 18.29
N ASN A 39 -12.68 13.72 19.25
CA ASN A 39 -12.25 13.63 20.66
C ASN A 39 -11.42 12.36 20.92
N GLY A 40 -10.28 12.20 20.27
CA GLY A 40 -9.39 11.06 20.50
C GLY A 40 -7.91 11.36 20.24
N PRO A 41 -7.00 10.46 20.62
CA PRO A 41 -5.58 10.59 20.32
C PRO A 41 -5.35 10.82 18.82
N PRO A 42 -4.41 11.70 18.44
CA PRO A 42 -4.16 11.99 17.03
C PRO A 42 -3.74 10.71 16.30
N ARG A 43 -4.24 10.51 15.08
CA ARG A 43 -3.80 9.43 14.20
C ARG A 43 -2.96 10.01 13.08
N TYR A 44 -1.86 9.37 12.75
CA TYR A 44 -0.97 9.84 11.70
C TYR A 44 -1.10 8.98 10.43
N ARG A 45 -1.32 9.64 9.29
CA ARG A 45 -1.20 9.04 7.96
C ARG A 45 0.23 9.19 7.48
N MET A 46 0.80 8.12 6.94
CA MET A 46 2.15 8.09 6.41
C MET A 46 2.14 7.77 4.92
N LEU A 47 2.99 8.47 4.18
CA LEU A 47 3.42 8.12 2.83
C LEU A 47 4.75 7.39 2.95
N MET A 48 4.74 6.08 2.72
CA MET A 48 5.94 5.24 2.78
C MET A 48 6.38 4.84 1.37
N SER A 49 7.68 4.57 1.23
CA SER A 49 8.26 4.02 0.00
C SER A 49 9.20 2.85 0.28
N ASP A 50 9.15 1.84 -0.57
CA ASP A 50 10.09 0.71 -0.61
C ASP A 50 11.20 0.88 -1.66
N GLY A 51 11.28 2.06 -2.31
CA GLY A 51 12.22 2.37 -3.39
C GLY A 51 11.63 2.17 -4.80
N VAL A 52 10.61 1.32 -4.96
CA VAL A 52 9.95 1.04 -6.24
C VAL A 52 8.55 1.64 -6.27
N ASN A 53 7.82 1.49 -5.16
CA ASN A 53 6.46 1.90 -4.97
C ASN A 53 6.34 2.90 -3.81
N THR A 54 5.30 3.72 -3.85
CA THR A 54 4.86 4.54 -2.72
C THR A 54 3.42 4.23 -2.36
N LEU A 55 3.11 4.23 -1.07
CA LEU A 55 1.76 4.00 -0.58
C LEU A 55 1.40 5.02 0.51
N SER A 56 0.28 5.72 0.32
CA SER A 56 -0.25 6.71 1.28
C SER A 56 -1.24 6.12 2.29
N SER A 57 -1.56 4.83 2.17
CA SER A 57 -2.52 4.11 3.01
C SER A 57 -1.88 3.52 4.27
N PHE A 58 -0.71 4.02 4.68
CA PHE A 58 -0.09 3.64 5.94
C PHE A 58 -0.66 4.50 7.09
N MET A 59 -0.98 3.86 8.21
CA MET A 59 -1.40 4.51 9.44
C MET A 59 -0.47 4.10 10.58
N LEU A 60 -0.09 5.08 11.39
CA LEU A 60 0.69 4.83 12.60
C LEU A 60 -0.26 4.42 13.73
N ALA A 61 0.08 3.36 14.47
CA ALA A 61 -0.64 3.03 15.69
C ALA A 61 -0.43 4.13 16.74
N THR A 62 -1.47 4.44 17.51
CA THR A 62 -1.43 5.53 18.51
C THR A 62 -0.38 5.29 19.61
N GLN A 63 0.01 4.04 19.84
CA GLN A 63 1.08 3.68 20.75
C GLN A 63 2.47 4.17 20.30
N LEU A 64 2.65 4.44 19.00
CA LEU A 64 3.87 4.97 18.42
C LEU A 64 3.83 6.50 18.23
N ASN A 65 2.75 7.16 18.64
CA ASN A 65 2.65 8.63 18.58
C ASN A 65 3.80 9.36 19.29
N PRO A 66 4.34 8.89 20.45
CA PRO A 66 5.48 9.54 21.08
C PRO A 66 6.70 9.68 20.15
N LEU A 67 6.91 8.75 19.21
CA LEU A 67 8.01 8.85 18.25
C LEU A 67 7.90 10.06 17.32
N VAL A 68 6.66 10.47 17.00
CA VAL A 68 6.38 11.65 16.18
C VAL A 68 6.53 12.92 17.03
N ASP A 69 5.97 12.88 18.25
CA ASP A 69 5.96 14.01 19.17
C ASP A 69 7.38 14.38 19.63
N ASP A 70 8.24 13.37 19.86
CA ASP A 70 9.66 13.52 20.21
C ASP A 70 10.56 13.85 19.00
N GLN A 71 9.98 14.05 17.80
CA GLN A 71 10.69 14.30 16.53
C GLN A 71 11.72 13.22 16.15
N SER A 72 11.63 12.03 16.73
CA SER A 72 12.45 10.87 16.36
C SER A 72 12.06 10.36 14.97
N LEU A 73 10.75 10.37 14.67
CA LEU A 73 10.17 9.99 13.38
C LEU A 73 9.87 11.22 12.54
N THR A 74 10.80 11.56 11.65
CA THR A 74 10.74 12.72 10.75
C THR A 74 10.63 12.32 9.29
N ALA A 75 10.16 13.24 8.43
CA ALA A 75 10.15 13.02 7.00
C ALA A 75 11.55 12.65 6.48
N ASN A 76 11.61 11.76 5.50
CA ASN A 76 12.79 11.09 4.94
C ASN A 76 13.44 10.01 5.82
N ALA A 77 12.95 9.77 7.04
CA ALA A 77 13.51 8.72 7.90
C ALA A 77 13.41 7.33 7.27
N ILE A 78 14.40 6.48 7.54
CA ILE A 78 14.39 5.06 7.15
C ILE A 78 14.03 4.25 8.38
N CYS A 79 12.98 3.45 8.24
CA CYS A 79 12.42 2.68 9.33
C CYS A 79 12.24 1.22 8.94
N GLN A 80 12.54 0.34 9.87
CA GLN A 80 12.25 -1.09 9.77
C GLN A 80 10.92 -1.38 10.46
N ILE A 81 10.02 -2.07 9.77
CA ILE A 81 8.71 -2.43 10.32
C ILE A 81 8.82 -3.81 10.96
N ASN A 82 8.70 -3.91 12.28
CA ASN A 82 8.77 -5.21 12.96
C ASN A 82 7.41 -5.89 13.00
N ARG A 83 6.31 -5.12 13.12
CA ARG A 83 4.95 -5.65 13.18
C ARG A 83 3.96 -4.69 12.51
N PHE A 84 3.13 -5.24 11.64
CA PHE A 84 2.06 -4.52 10.96
C PHE A 84 0.79 -5.36 10.85
N ILE A 85 -0.33 -4.68 10.60
CA ILE A 85 -1.62 -5.32 10.30
C ILE A 85 -2.16 -4.69 9.02
N VAL A 86 -2.69 -5.51 8.13
CA VAL A 86 -3.36 -5.04 6.91
C VAL A 86 -4.86 -5.18 7.10
N ASN A 87 -5.58 -4.09 6.93
CA ASN A 87 -7.03 -4.06 7.02
C ASN A 87 -7.64 -3.70 5.66
N THR A 88 -8.61 -4.49 5.22
CA THR A 88 -9.33 -4.25 3.97
C THR A 88 -10.62 -3.48 4.29
N LEU A 89 -10.74 -2.26 3.78
CA LEU A 89 -11.94 -1.45 3.90
C LEU A 89 -13.07 -2.00 3.01
N LYS A 90 -14.30 -1.59 3.32
CA LYS A 90 -15.50 -1.98 2.55
C LYS A 90 -15.44 -1.55 1.08
N ASP A 91 -14.72 -0.47 0.80
CA ASP A 91 -14.51 0.05 -0.56
C ASP A 91 -13.48 -0.78 -1.37
N GLY A 92 -12.98 -1.88 -0.81
CA GLY A 92 -11.95 -2.74 -1.42
C GLY A 92 -10.51 -2.24 -1.18
N ARG A 93 -10.33 -1.03 -0.64
CA ARG A 93 -9.02 -0.44 -0.36
C ARG A 93 -8.34 -1.11 0.84
N ARG A 94 -7.06 -1.44 0.70
CA ARG A 94 -6.25 -1.95 1.81
C ARG A 94 -5.49 -0.82 2.53
N VAL A 95 -5.47 -0.89 3.86
CA VAL A 95 -4.82 0.05 4.76
C VAL A 95 -3.86 -0.72 5.65
N VAL A 96 -2.62 -0.25 5.74
CA VAL A 96 -1.58 -0.90 6.54
C VAL A 96 -1.38 -0.11 7.83
N VAL A 97 -1.59 -0.77 8.97
CA VAL A 97 -1.40 -0.18 10.30
C VAL A 97 -0.08 -0.69 10.87
N LEU A 98 0.85 0.23 11.14
CA LEU A 98 2.13 -0.09 11.75
C LEU A 98 1.95 -0.18 13.27
N MET A 99 2.17 -1.37 13.82
CA MET A 99 2.07 -1.63 15.26
C MET A 99 3.43 -1.46 15.94
N GLU A 100 4.49 -1.97 15.32
CA GLU A 100 5.85 -1.87 15.85
C GLU A 100 6.82 -1.55 14.71
N MET A 101 7.68 -0.57 14.94
CA MET A 101 8.71 -0.15 13.99
C MET A 101 9.95 0.38 14.73
N GLU A 102 11.08 0.36 14.05
CA GLU A 102 12.35 0.87 14.53
C GLU A 102 12.91 1.89 13.53
N VAL A 103 13.31 3.06 14.02
CA VAL A 103 13.94 4.09 13.20
C VAL A 103 15.42 3.73 13.05
N LEU A 104 15.78 3.22 11.88
CA LEU A 104 17.17 2.87 11.57
C LEU A 104 18.01 4.10 11.27
N GLN A 105 17.39 5.09 10.63
CA GLN A 105 18.03 6.34 10.30
C GLN A 105 17.03 7.50 10.37
N PRO A 106 17.33 8.56 11.13
CA PRO A 106 16.45 9.71 11.23
C PRO A 106 16.47 10.53 9.94
N GLY A 107 15.40 11.28 9.69
CA GLY A 107 15.21 12.02 8.44
C GLY A 107 16.30 13.06 8.15
N HIS A 108 16.88 13.67 9.18
CA HIS A 108 17.99 14.63 9.01
C HIS A 108 19.27 13.99 8.45
N ALA A 109 19.45 12.67 8.60
CA ALA A 109 20.59 11.95 8.07
C ALA A 109 20.35 11.42 6.64
N VAL A 110 19.13 11.55 6.12
CA VAL A 110 18.73 11.10 4.78
C VAL A 110 18.43 12.33 3.92
N PRO A 111 19.31 12.69 2.98
CA PRO A 111 19.24 13.99 2.30
C PRO A 111 18.06 14.11 1.33
N ALA A 112 17.53 13.00 0.81
CA ALA A 112 16.44 13.01 -0.17
C ALA A 112 15.68 11.68 -0.24
N LYS A 113 14.55 11.70 -0.97
CA LYS A 113 13.84 10.49 -1.39
C LYS A 113 14.78 9.55 -2.13
N ILE A 114 14.80 8.28 -1.74
CA ILE A 114 15.62 7.23 -2.36
C ILE A 114 14.85 6.66 -3.56
N GLY A 115 15.51 6.61 -4.72
CA GLY A 115 14.94 6.08 -5.96
C GLY A 115 13.88 6.97 -6.60
N ASN A 116 13.14 6.42 -7.58
CA ASN A 116 12.02 7.08 -8.23
C ASN A 116 10.72 6.26 -8.08
N PRO A 117 10.22 6.11 -6.83
CA PRO A 117 9.09 5.23 -6.57
C PRO A 117 7.79 5.80 -7.14
N VAL A 118 6.96 4.92 -7.70
CA VAL A 118 5.68 5.23 -8.32
C VAL A 118 4.53 4.96 -7.35
N PRO A 119 3.45 5.76 -7.31
CA PRO A 119 2.28 5.46 -6.47
C PRO A 119 1.67 4.09 -6.79
N TYR A 120 1.60 3.22 -5.78
CA TYR A 120 0.97 1.91 -5.91
C TYR A 120 -0.54 2.07 -6.11
N THR A 121 -1.07 1.50 -7.19
CA THR A 121 -2.49 1.52 -7.52
C THR A 121 -3.02 0.10 -7.50
N GLU A 122 -3.91 -0.17 -6.55
CA GLU A 122 -4.59 -1.46 -6.39
C GLU A 122 -5.40 -1.81 -7.65
N GLY A 123 -5.08 -2.93 -8.29
CA GLY A 123 -5.75 -3.40 -9.51
C GLY A 123 -5.12 -2.93 -10.83
N LYS A 124 -4.01 -2.18 -10.80
CA LYS A 124 -3.22 -1.89 -11.99
C LYS A 124 -1.94 -2.74 -11.97
N ALA A 125 -1.88 -3.75 -12.84
CA ALA A 125 -0.60 -4.36 -13.22
C ALA A 125 0.41 -3.23 -13.55
N PRO A 126 1.69 -3.35 -13.16
CA PRO A 126 2.65 -2.26 -13.30
C PRO A 126 2.66 -1.77 -14.75
N SER A 127 2.12 -0.57 -15.00
CA SER A 127 2.34 0.11 -16.26
C SER A 127 3.76 0.65 -16.22
N PRO A 128 4.67 0.20 -17.11
CA PRO A 128 6.00 0.79 -17.18
C PRO A 128 5.85 2.23 -17.67
N ALA A 129 5.91 3.18 -16.73
CA ALA A 129 6.05 4.59 -17.07
C ALA A 129 7.52 4.86 -17.43
N GLY A 130 7.91 4.43 -18.63
CA GLY A 130 9.01 5.02 -19.38
C GLY A 130 8.43 5.65 -20.66
N PRO A 131 8.85 6.85 -21.09
CA PRO A 131 8.35 7.46 -22.33
C PRO A 131 9.03 6.86 -23.57
N LEU A 132 9.25 5.54 -23.59
CA LEU A 132 9.95 4.88 -24.70
C LEU A 132 9.66 3.38 -24.79
N ALA A 133 8.39 3.01 -24.97
CA ALA A 133 8.01 1.67 -25.43
C ALA A 133 6.67 1.71 -26.17
N ALA A 134 6.56 2.61 -27.16
CA ALA A 134 5.58 2.47 -28.22
C ALA A 134 6.11 1.44 -29.23
N ALA A 135 6.11 0.15 -28.89
CA ALA A 135 6.15 -0.93 -29.87
C ALA A 135 5.92 -2.29 -29.20
N LEU A 136 5.03 -3.08 -29.81
CA LEU A 136 4.90 -4.53 -29.70
C LEU A 136 4.05 -5.09 -28.54
N TRP A 137 2.74 -5.10 -28.74
CA TRP A 137 2.01 -6.37 -28.86
C TRP A 137 0.76 -6.20 -29.74
N PRO A 138 0.72 -6.80 -30.95
CA PRO A 138 -0.52 -7.24 -31.57
C PRO A 138 -0.87 -8.65 -31.05
N CYS A 139 -2.17 -9.01 -31.05
CA CYS A 139 -2.78 -10.23 -30.46
C CYS A 139 -2.88 -10.17 -28.93
N LEU A 140 -4.04 -10.31 -28.28
CA LEU A 140 -5.25 -11.08 -28.57
C LEU A 140 -6.37 -10.44 -27.74
N SER A 141 -7.43 -9.88 -28.30
CA SER A 141 -8.68 -10.63 -28.49
C SER A 141 -9.70 -9.75 -29.21
N THR A 142 -9.67 -9.81 -30.54
CA THR A 142 -10.83 -9.49 -31.36
C THR A 142 -11.84 -10.64 -31.23
N TRP A 143 -12.67 -10.59 -30.20
CA TRP A 143 -14.00 -11.22 -30.20
C TRP A 143 -15.07 -10.15 -29.96
N LEU A 144 -14.87 -9.00 -30.60
CA LEU A 144 -15.93 -8.05 -30.86
C LEU A 144 -16.65 -8.53 -32.13
N ASN A 145 -17.77 -9.25 -31.96
CA ASN A 145 -18.99 -9.17 -32.78
C ASN A 145 -19.74 -10.52 -32.86
N ARG A 146 -20.77 -10.70 -32.02
CA ARG A 146 -22.13 -11.09 -32.42
C ARG A 146 -22.96 -11.58 -31.22
N GLY A 147 -24.19 -11.07 -31.13
CA GLY A 147 -25.29 -11.69 -30.38
C GLY A 147 -25.52 -11.03 -29.03
N ARG A 148 -26.44 -10.08 -28.93
CA ARG A 148 -27.86 -10.37 -28.64
C ARG A 148 -27.99 -11.11 -27.30
N PHE A 149 -28.15 -10.34 -26.22
CA PHE A 149 -28.72 -10.86 -24.97
C PHE A 149 -30.23 -11.08 -25.18
N PRO A 150 -30.75 -12.27 -24.91
CA PRO A 150 -32.07 -12.40 -24.31
C PRO A 150 -31.92 -12.72 -22.82
N ALA A 151 -32.76 -12.05 -22.03
CA ALA A 151 -32.98 -12.34 -20.63
C ALA A 151 -33.54 -13.76 -20.46
N ALA A 152 -32.98 -14.52 -19.52
CA ALA A 152 -33.55 -15.75 -18.98
C ALA A 152 -33.44 -15.64 -17.45
N ALA A 153 -34.53 -15.27 -16.78
CA ALA A 153 -35.52 -16.18 -16.20
C ALA A 153 -34.95 -16.96 -15.00
N ALA A 154 -35.21 -16.43 -13.81
CA ALA A 154 -34.94 -17.08 -12.53
C ALA A 154 -35.96 -18.24 -12.31
N PRO A 155 -35.53 -19.41 -11.81
CA PRO A 155 -36.47 -20.44 -11.38
C PRO A 155 -37.09 -20.07 -10.03
N VAL A 156 -38.42 -20.03 -10.02
CA VAL A 156 -39.27 -20.09 -8.82
C VAL A 156 -39.09 -21.48 -8.20
N PHE A 157 -38.55 -21.54 -6.98
CA PHE A 157 -38.62 -22.75 -6.16
C PHE A 157 -39.98 -22.78 -5.49
N SER A 158 -40.84 -23.67 -6.00
CA SER A 158 -42.08 -24.11 -5.36
C SER A 158 -41.72 -24.97 -4.15
N VAL A 159 -42.23 -24.62 -2.98
CA VAL A 159 -42.26 -25.52 -1.82
C VAL A 159 -43.72 -25.85 -1.56
N ASP A 160 -44.09 -27.10 -1.84
CA ASP A 160 -45.39 -27.64 -1.49
C ASP A 160 -45.21 -29.04 -0.88
N ALA A 161 -45.95 -29.26 0.21
CA ALA A 161 -46.38 -30.53 0.79
C ALA A 161 -45.35 -31.61 1.17
N LEU A 162 -45.15 -31.81 2.48
CA LEU A 162 -45.76 -32.89 3.28
C LEU A 162 -44.97 -33.11 4.59
N GLY A 163 -45.70 -33.09 5.71
CA GLY A 163 -45.21 -33.40 7.06
C GLY A 163 -46.08 -32.76 8.13
#